data_AF-A0A7K4CF22-F1
#
_entry.id   AF-A0A7K4CF22-F1
#
_cell.length_a   1.000
_cell.length_b   1.000
_cell.length_c   1.000
_cell.angle_alpha   90.00
_cell.angle_beta   90.00
_cell.angle_gamma   90.00
#
_symmetry.space_group_name_H-M   'P 1'
#
loop_
_entity.id
_entity.type
_entity.pdbx_description
1 polymer ?
#
loop_
_entity_poly.entity_id
_entity_poly.type
_entity_poly.pdbx_seq_one_letter_code
_entity_poly.pdbx_strand_id
1 'polypeptide(L)'
;MTLWKRNLPQKAVPKSNPAAERFRELKSEVTVVRKQGEGPVKDTGTFSRYLCDLCSTPHPVVELRQCVLCGRWGCNDCWKDDYYTCKSCAGLIAIHTRMGRD
;
A
#
# COMPACT_ATOMS: atom_id res chain seq x y z
N MET A 1 -19.15 -50.38 5.88
CA MET A 1 -18.49 -49.37 6.73
C MET A 1 -16.99 -49.43 6.49
N THR A 2 -16.42 -48.48 5.73
CA THR A 2 -14.98 -48.47 5.40
C THR A 2 -14.23 -47.49 6.32
N LEU A 3 -13.56 -48.06 7.32
CA LEU A 3 -12.69 -47.47 8.36
C LEU A 3 -11.48 -46.60 7.91
N TRP A 4 -11.42 -46.12 6.68
CA TRP A 4 -10.15 -45.66 6.06
C TRP A 4 -10.09 -44.13 5.86
N LYS A 5 -11.15 -43.39 6.18
CA LYS A 5 -11.24 -41.93 5.97
C LYS A 5 -10.96 -41.07 7.22
N ARG A 6 -10.41 -41.64 8.30
CA ARG A 6 -10.39 -40.97 9.62
C ARG A 6 -9.15 -40.12 9.97
N ASN A 7 -8.07 -40.18 9.20
CA ASN A 7 -6.80 -39.53 9.58
C ASN A 7 -6.24 -38.61 8.49
N LEU A 8 -7.03 -37.64 8.02
CA LEU A 8 -6.46 -36.47 7.35
C LEU A 8 -5.96 -35.53 8.45
N PRO A 9 -4.64 -35.25 8.54
CA PRO A 9 -4.14 -34.27 9.49
C PRO A 9 -4.83 -32.93 9.19
N GLN A 10 -5.56 -32.40 10.18
CA GLN A 10 -6.04 -31.03 10.12
C GLN A 10 -4.82 -30.17 9.80
N LYS A 11 -4.81 -29.53 8.62
CA LYS A 11 -3.82 -28.51 8.27
C LYS A 11 -3.82 -27.52 9.43
N ALA A 12 -2.76 -27.54 10.22
CA ALA A 12 -2.56 -26.56 11.27
C ALA A 12 -2.68 -25.19 10.61
N VAL A 13 -3.69 -24.42 11.03
CA VAL A 13 -3.80 -23.01 10.64
C VAL A 13 -2.45 -22.39 11.05
N PRO A 14 -1.66 -21.84 10.10
CA PRO A 14 -0.39 -21.25 10.46
C PRO A 14 -0.68 -20.17 11.49
N LYS A 15 -0.03 -20.24 12.66
CA LYS A 15 -0.06 -19.17 13.67
C LYS A 15 0.23 -17.86 12.94
N SER A 16 -0.79 -17.02 12.76
CA SER A 16 -0.64 -15.77 12.04
C SER A 16 0.36 -14.90 12.80
N ASN A 17 1.37 -14.40 12.08
CA ASN A 17 2.32 -13.47 12.66
C ASN A 17 1.54 -12.19 13.04
N PRO A 18 1.56 -11.73 14.31
CA PRO A 18 0.84 -10.53 14.73
C PRO A 18 1.15 -9.30 13.88
N ALA A 19 2.38 -9.18 13.38
CA ALA A 19 2.76 -8.11 12.46
C ALA A 19 2.07 -8.20 11.10
N ALA A 20 1.85 -9.42 10.59
CA ALA A 20 1.14 -9.64 9.33
C ALA A 20 -0.36 -9.35 9.44
N GLU A 21 -0.97 -9.64 10.60
CA GLU A 21 -2.37 -9.28 10.88
C GLU A 21 -2.55 -7.76 10.95
N ARG A 22 -1.70 -7.04 11.68
CA ARG A 22 -1.72 -5.56 11.75
C ARG A 22 -1.54 -4.91 10.38
N PHE A 23 -0.62 -5.44 9.56
CA PHE A 23 -0.44 -4.95 8.20
C PHE A 23 -1.66 -5.23 7.31
N ARG A 24 -2.33 -6.38 7.49
CA ARG A 24 -3.56 -6.72 6.75
C ARG A 24 -4.71 -5.78 7.13
N GLU A 25 -4.84 -5.47 8.41
CA GLU A 25 -5.83 -4.54 8.94
C GLU A 25 -5.61 -3.13 8.37
N LEU A 26 -4.40 -2.60 8.48
CA LEU A 26 -4.01 -1.34 7.85
C LEU A 26 -4.36 -1.32 6.35
N LYS A 27 -4.01 -2.38 5.62
CA LYS A 27 -4.27 -2.46 4.17
C LYS A 27 -5.77 -2.43 3.85
N SER A 28 -6.62 -2.92 4.75
CA SER A 28 -8.08 -2.87 4.59
C SER A 28 -8.67 -1.48 4.79
N GLU A 29 -8.00 -0.62 5.56
CA GLU A 29 -8.40 0.78 5.78
C GLU A 29 -7.92 1.73 4.67
N VAL A 30 -6.87 1.34 3.95
CA VAL A 30 -6.31 2.17 2.88
C VAL A 30 -7.17 2.04 1.61
N THR A 31 -7.89 3.10 1.28
CA THR A 31 -8.58 3.21 -0.01
C THR A 31 -7.58 3.19 -1.17
N VAL A 32 -7.74 2.21 -2.06
CA VAL A 32 -6.97 2.12 -3.30
C VAL A 32 -7.50 3.16 -4.29
N VAL A 33 -6.62 4.07 -4.72
CA VAL A 33 -6.94 5.16 -5.66
C VAL A 33 -6.63 4.77 -7.09
N ARG A 34 -5.55 3.99 -7.29
CA ARG A 34 -5.15 3.45 -8.60
C ARG A 34 -4.65 2.02 -8.44
N LYS A 35 -4.71 1.24 -9.52
CA LYS A 35 -4.07 -0.08 -9.55
C LYS A 35 -2.56 0.08 -9.73
N GLN A 36 -1.78 -0.87 -9.19
CA GLN A 36 -0.33 -0.90 -9.43
C GLN A 36 -0.04 -1.05 -10.92
N GLY A 37 0.89 -0.26 -11.44
CA GLY A 37 1.22 -0.15 -12.86
C GLY A 37 0.33 0.80 -13.66
N GLU A 38 -0.78 1.27 -13.10
CA GLU A 38 -1.59 2.31 -13.73
C GLU A 38 -0.85 3.65 -13.71
N GLY A 39 -0.73 4.30 -14.87
CA GLY A 39 0.07 5.52 -15.02
C GLY A 39 -0.50 6.74 -14.28
N PRO A 40 0.32 7.78 -14.06
CA PRO A 40 -0.14 9.04 -13.48
C PRO A 40 -0.95 9.86 -14.48
N VAL A 41 -1.74 10.81 -13.97
CA VAL A 41 -2.49 11.74 -14.84
C VAL A 41 -1.53 12.75 -15.47
N LYS A 42 -1.61 12.89 -16.80
CA LYS A 42 -0.87 13.90 -17.55
C LYS A 42 -1.41 15.29 -17.21
N ASP A 43 -0.52 16.23 -16.98
CA ASP A 43 -0.89 17.65 -16.84
C ASP A 43 -1.27 18.22 -18.22
N THR A 44 -2.43 18.87 -18.32
CA THR A 44 -2.94 19.42 -19.59
C THR A 44 -2.22 20.71 -19.99
N GLY A 45 -1.59 21.39 -19.04
CA GLY A 45 -0.84 22.64 -19.27
C GLY A 45 0.59 22.42 -19.79
N THR A 46 1.05 21.17 -19.88
CA THR A 46 2.44 20.87 -20.24
C THR A 46 2.55 19.72 -21.25
N PHE A 47 3.64 19.72 -22.01
CA PHE A 47 3.86 18.71 -23.04
C PHE A 47 4.17 17.31 -22.45
N SER A 48 4.93 17.27 -21.35
CA SER A 48 5.55 16.03 -20.84
C SER A 48 5.64 15.94 -19.31
N ARG A 49 4.71 16.58 -18.58
CA ARG A 49 4.63 16.45 -17.11
C ARG A 49 3.33 15.78 -16.67
N TYR A 50 3.37 15.28 -15.45
CA TYR A 50 2.33 14.49 -14.82
C TYR A 50 2.09 15.01 -13.40
N LEU A 51 0.87 14.87 -12.91
CA LEU A 51 0.47 15.43 -11.63
C LEU A 51 0.81 14.48 -10.48
N CYS A 52 1.38 15.03 -9.40
CA CYS A 52 1.44 14.36 -8.11
C CYS A 52 0.02 14.23 -7.53
N ASP A 53 -0.41 13.02 -7.16
CA ASP A 53 -1.74 12.76 -6.60
C ASP A 53 -1.93 13.29 -5.15
N LEU A 54 -0.88 13.86 -4.53
CA LEU A 54 -0.92 14.42 -3.18
C LEU A 54 -0.92 15.96 -3.16
N CYS A 55 -0.10 16.60 -4.01
CA CYS A 55 0.02 18.06 -4.05
C CYS A 55 -0.43 18.69 -5.36
N SER A 56 -0.85 17.89 -6.36
CA SER A 56 -1.28 18.32 -7.68
C SER A 56 -0.25 19.15 -8.47
N THR A 57 1.01 19.16 -8.03
CA THR A 57 2.09 19.86 -8.74
C THR A 57 2.55 19.01 -9.94
N PRO A 58 2.86 19.63 -11.11
CA PRO A 58 3.38 18.90 -12.26
C PRO A 58 4.86 18.52 -12.11
N HIS A 59 5.19 17.26 -12.39
CA HIS A 59 6.55 16.72 -12.37
C HIS A 59 6.86 15.87 -13.62
N PRO A 60 8.14 15.74 -14.02
CA PRO A 60 8.57 14.67 -14.91
C PRO A 60 8.19 13.30 -14.33
N VAL A 61 7.85 12.33 -15.19
CA VAL A 61 7.44 10.98 -14.73
C VAL A 61 8.53 10.29 -13.89
N VAL A 62 9.80 10.56 -14.17
CA VAL A 62 10.96 9.98 -13.44
C VAL A 62 11.06 10.46 -11.99
N GLU A 63 10.40 11.57 -11.64
CA GLU A 63 10.35 12.10 -10.27
C GLU A 63 9.12 11.63 -9.50
N LEU A 64 8.21 10.89 -10.15
CA LEU A 64 7.03 10.33 -9.52
C LEU A 64 7.25 8.86 -9.20
N ARG A 65 6.76 8.44 -8.04
CA ARG A 65 6.79 7.04 -7.57
C ARG A 65 5.40 6.59 -7.20
N GLN A 66 5.04 5.36 -7.54
CA GLN A 66 3.73 4.80 -7.24
C GLN A 66 3.71 4.15 -5.86
N CYS A 67 2.80 4.59 -4.98
CA CYS A 67 2.63 4.05 -3.63
C CYS A 67 2.13 2.61 -3.68
N VAL A 68 2.82 1.68 -2.99
CA VAL A 68 2.47 0.26 -2.99
C VAL A 68 1.15 -0.06 -2.28
N LEU A 69 0.65 0.84 -1.42
CA LEU A 69 -0.59 0.65 -0.67
C LEU A 69 -1.81 1.21 -1.41
N CYS A 70 -1.80 2.50 -1.72
CA CYS A 70 -2.97 3.17 -2.32
C CYS A 70 -2.87 3.41 -3.83
N GLY A 71 -1.71 3.14 -4.45
CA GLY A 71 -1.50 3.32 -5.88
C GLY A 71 -1.33 4.76 -6.36
N ARG A 72 -1.43 5.77 -5.47
CA ARG A 72 -1.16 7.18 -5.81
C ARG A 72 0.27 7.37 -6.29
N TRP A 73 0.45 8.24 -7.27
CA TRP A 73 1.77 8.72 -7.70
C TRP A 73 2.18 9.93 -6.87
N GLY A 74 3.28 9.83 -6.13
CA GLY A 74 3.83 10.90 -5.30
C GLY A 74 5.14 11.44 -5.87
N CYS A 75 5.32 12.76 -5.83
CA CYS A 75 6.62 13.39 -6.07
C CYS A 75 7.58 13.16 -4.89
N ASN A 76 8.85 13.49 -5.05
CA ASN A 76 9.89 13.34 -4.03
C ASN A 76 9.50 13.96 -2.68
N ASP A 77 8.87 15.14 -2.68
CA ASP A 77 8.42 15.80 -1.45
C ASP A 77 7.18 15.17 -0.83
N CYS A 78 6.39 14.43 -1.60
CA CYS A 78 5.21 13.71 -1.12
C CYS A 78 5.49 12.23 -0.84
N TRP A 79 6.72 11.79 -1.05
CA TRP A 79 7.15 10.41 -0.88
C TRP A 79 7.79 10.19 0.50
N LYS A 80 7.73 8.94 0.97
CA LYS A 80 8.48 8.45 2.12
C LYS A 80 9.08 7.09 1.75
N ASP A 81 10.40 6.95 1.91
CA ASP A 81 11.09 5.71 1.51
C ASP A 81 10.69 4.52 2.40
N ASP A 82 10.20 4.77 3.61
CA ASP A 82 9.65 3.75 4.50
C ASP A 82 8.50 3.00 3.81
N TYR A 83 8.68 1.69 3.67
CA TYR A 83 7.70 0.78 3.07
C TYR A 83 7.30 1.11 1.62
N TYR A 84 8.06 1.95 0.91
CA TYR A 84 7.76 2.42 -0.45
C TYR A 84 6.37 3.07 -0.55
N THR A 85 6.12 4.08 0.29
CA THR A 85 4.78 4.68 0.42
C THR A 85 4.76 6.19 0.18
N CYS A 86 3.58 6.72 -0.18
CA CYS A 86 3.35 8.15 -0.10
C CYS A 86 3.24 8.59 1.37
N LYS A 87 3.52 9.86 1.68
CA LYS A 87 3.47 10.40 3.04
C LYS A 87 2.14 10.17 3.75
N SER A 88 1.03 10.19 3.02
CA SER A 88 -0.31 9.88 3.58
C SER A 88 -0.38 8.46 4.12
N CYS A 89 0.03 7.45 3.35
CA CYS A 89 0.04 6.06 3.81
C CYS A 89 1.11 5.81 4.88
N ALA A 90 2.27 6.47 4.81
CA ALA A 90 3.28 6.42 5.86
C ALA A 90 2.73 6.94 7.21
N GLY A 91 1.89 7.98 7.19
CA GLY A 91 1.19 8.48 8.37
C GLY A 91 0.27 7.43 8.99
N LEU A 92 -0.52 6.72 8.18
CA LEU A 92 -1.39 5.63 8.65
C LEU A 92 -0.58 4.48 9.26
N ILE A 93 0.53 4.07 8.63
CA ILE A 93 1.46 3.07 9.19
C ILE A 93 1.96 3.53 10.56
N ALA A 94 2.37 4.80 10.69
CA ALA A 94 2.90 5.33 11.93
C ALA A 94 1.85 5.34 13.06
N ILE A 95 0.59 5.67 12.74
CA ILE A 95 -0.53 5.64 13.69
C ILE A 95 -0.77 4.21 14.18
N HIS A 96 -0.92 3.24 13.26
CA HIS A 96 -1.13 1.83 13.59
C HIS A 96 0.03 1.23 14.41
N THR A 97 1.26 1.61 14.07
CA THR A 97 2.45 1.15 14.80
C THR A 97 2.49 1.67 16.23
N ARG A 98 1.97 2.88 16.47
CA ARG A 98 1.92 3.50 17.81
C ARG A 98 0.73 3.00 18.63
N MET A 99 -0.43 2.81 18.02
CA MET A 99 -1.62 2.29 18.69
C MET A 99 -1.46 0.83 19.14
N GLY A 100 -0.60 0.05 18.49
CA GLY A 100 -0.30 -1.33 18.90
C GLY A 100 0.71 -1.50 20.04
N ARG A 101 1.05 -0.41 20.78
CA ARG A 101 1.86 -0.39 22.00
C ARG A 101 0.94 -0.08 23.20
N ASP A 102 0.13 -1.06 23.59
CA ASP A 102 -0.48 -1.15 24.92
C ASP A 102 -0.17 -2.55 25.48
#